data_AF-A0A0Q8CK57-F1
#
_entry.id   AF-A0A0Q8CK57-F1
#
_cell.length_a   1.000
_cell.length_b   1.000
_cell.length_c   1.000
_cell.angle_alpha   90.00
_cell.angle_beta   90.00
_cell.angle_gamma   90.00
#
_symmetry.space_group_name_H-M   'P 1'
#
loop_
_entity.id
_entity.type
_entity.pdbx_description
1 polymer ?
#
loop_
_entity_poly.entity_id
_entity_poly.type
_entity_poly.pdbx_seq_one_letter_code
_entity_poly.pdbx_strand_id
1 'polypeptide(L)' 'MTERRLTLACPRCASTANVGVAVVPTMGDSGLAVIDYDCPGGCSYDDISDAVDAALGIRRDLG' A
#
# COMPACT_ATOMS: atom_id res chain seq x y z
N MET A 1 14.61 7.52 1.60
CA MET A 1 13.23 7.25 1.13
C MET A 1 13.36 6.25 0.01
N THR A 2 12.70 5.10 0.13
CA THR A 2 12.76 4.04 -0.89
C THR A 2 11.39 3.88 -1.51
N GLU A 3 11.31 4.10 -2.82
CA GLU A 3 10.08 3.93 -3.57
C GLU A 3 9.89 2.45 -3.91
N ARG A 4 8.67 1.95 -3.71
CA ARG A 4 8.28 0.59 -4.09
C ARG A 4 6.98 0.67 -4.86
N ARG A 5 6.92 -0.06 -5.97
CA ARG A 5 5.71 -0.22 -6.76
C ARG A 5 5.21 -1.65 -6.61
N LEU A 6 3.93 -1.79 -6.31
CA LEU A 6 3.23 -3.04 -6.10
C LEU A 6 2.10 -3.15 -7.10
N THR A 7 1.80 -4.37 -7.49
CA THR A 7 0.66 -4.71 -8.30
C THR A 7 -0.11 -5.79 -7.56
N LEU A 8 -1.32 -5.45 -7.11
CA LEU A 8 -2.12 -6.29 -6.22
C LEU A 8 -3.55 -6.40 -6.76
N ALA A 9 -4.21 -7.53 -6.53
CA ALA A 9 -5.63 -7.64 -6.82
C ALA A 9 -6.43 -6.82 -5.80
N CYS A 10 -7.27 -5.90 -6.28
CA CYS A 10 -8.15 -5.13 -5.42
C CYS A 10 -9.21 -6.06 -4.81
N PRO A 11 -9.31 -6.17 -3.48
CA PRO A 11 -10.24 -7.12 -2.85
C PRO A 11 -11.71 -6.75 -3.08
N ARG A 12 -12.02 -5.51 -3.49
CA ARG A 12 -13.39 -5.05 -3.75
C ARG A 12 -13.89 -5.35 -5.15
N CYS A 13 -13.04 -5.21 -6.18
CA CYS A 13 -13.45 -5.34 -7.57
C CYS A 13 -12.71 -6.46 -8.33
N ALA A 14 -11.76 -7.15 -7.69
CA ALA A 14 -10.87 -8.16 -8.27
C ALA A 14 -9.95 -7.66 -9.41
N SER A 15 -10.05 -6.39 -9.80
CA SER A 15 -9.15 -5.78 -10.78
C SER A 15 -7.74 -5.63 -10.21
N THR A 16 -6.75 -5.70 -11.09
CA THR A 16 -5.36 -5.45 -10.75
C THR A 16 -5.15 -3.94 -10.50
N ALA A 17 -4.84 -3.58 -9.26
CA ALA A 17 -4.50 -2.22 -8.85
C ALA A 17 -2.97 -2.03 -8.80
N ASN A 18 -2.53 -0.86 -9.22
CA ASN A 18 -1.14 -0.42 -9.14
C ASN A 18 -0.97 0.53 -7.95
N VAL A 19 0.01 0.27 -7.11
CA VAL A 19 0.27 1.04 -5.90
C VAL A 19 1.72 1.46 -5.86
N GLY A 20 1.99 2.76 -5.90
CA GLY A 20 3.28 3.36 -5.62
C GLY A 20 3.33 3.85 -4.18
N VAL A 21 4.26 3.32 -3.39
CA VAL A 21 4.51 3.75 -2.02
C VAL A 21 5.95 4.20 -1.84
N ALA A 22 6.16 5.15 -0.94
CA ALA A 22 7.44 5.53 -0.42
C ALA A 22 7.58 5.03 1.01
N VAL A 23 8.61 4.22 1.24
CA VAL A 23 9.03 3.84 2.58
C VAL A 23 9.91 4.96 3.12
N VAL A 24 9.42 5.61 4.16
CA VAL A 24 10.13 6.65 4.90
C VAL A 24 10.63 6.04 6.20
N PRO A 25 11.95 5.85 6.37
CA PRO A 25 12.49 5.43 7.65
C PRO A 25 12.26 6.55 8.66
N THR A 26 11.42 6.34 9.67
CA THR A 26 11.33 7.24 10.81
C THR A 26 12.12 6.65 11.98
N MET A 27 12.53 7.47 12.96
CA MET A 27 13.46 7.07 14.03
C MET A 27 12.94 5.97 14.99
N GLY A 28 11.77 5.39 14.74
CA GLY A 28 11.18 4.31 15.54
C GLY A 28 10.43 3.28 14.71
N ASP A 29 9.77 3.70 13.62
CA ASP A 29 9.01 2.83 12.72
C ASP A 29 9.24 3.18 11.24
N SER A 30 9.02 2.22 10.35
CA SER A 30 8.97 2.54 8.91
C SER A 30 7.58 3.08 8.56
N GLY A 31 7.49 4.39 8.30
CA GLY A 31 6.25 5.02 7.83
C GLY A 31 6.05 4.82 6.34
N LEU A 32 4.80 4.63 5.90
CA LEU A 32 4.43 4.58 4.49
C LEU A 32 3.76 5.87 4.07
N ALA A 33 4.26 6.45 2.98
CA ALA A 33 3.55 7.47 2.23
C ALA A 33 3.09 6.87 0.90
N VAL A 34 1.80 6.90 0.62
CA VAL A 34 1.29 6.53 -0.71
C VAL A 34 1.63 7.66 -1.68
N ILE A 35 2.31 7.31 -2.77
CA ILE A 35 2.73 8.25 -3.81
C ILE A 35 1.72 8.25 -4.96
N ASP A 36 1.27 7.05 -5.33
CA ASP A 36 0.48 6.81 -6.53
C ASP A 36 -0.44 5.61 -6.28
N TYR A 37 -1.68 5.71 -6.73
CA TYR A 37 -2.62 4.62 -6.63
C TYR A 37 -3.58 4.68 -7.81
N ASP A 38 -3.65 3.60 -8.55
CA ASP A 38 -4.54 3.42 -9.69
C ASP A 38 -5.24 2.06 -9.57
N CYS A 39 -6.57 2.10 -9.56
CA CYS A 39 -7.39 0.90 -9.61
C CYS A 39 -8.40 1.02 -10.74
N PRO A 40 -8.41 0.10 -11.73
CA PRO A 40 -9.32 0.15 -12.87
C PRO A 40 -10.79 0.13 -12.47
N GLY A 41 -11.10 -0.48 -11.31
CA GLY A 41 -12.45 -0.54 -10.77
C GLY A 41 -12.92 0.74 -10.07
N GLY A 42 -12.07 1.77 -9.97
CA GLY A 42 -12.38 3.03 -9.28
C GLY A 42 -12.52 2.89 -7.75
N CYS A 43 -12.00 1.81 -7.16
CA CYS A 43 -12.00 1.61 -5.71
C CYS A 43 -11.02 2.56 -5.02
N SER A 44 -11.26 2.91 -3.76
CA SER A 44 -10.35 3.77 -2.99
C SER A 44 -9.10 3.00 -2.56
N TYR A 45 -8.02 3.72 -2.25
CA TYR A 45 -6.83 3.11 -1.65
C TYR A 45 -7.14 2.45 -0.30
N ASP A 46 -8.07 3.04 0.49
CA ASP A 46 -8.52 2.46 1.76
C ASP A 46 -8.97 1.00 1.61
N ASP A 47 -9.62 0.67 0.50
CA ASP A 47 -10.12 -0.67 0.22
C ASP A 47 -9.01 -1.73 0.04
N ILE A 48 -7.75 -1.32 -0.23
CA ILE A 48 -6.61 -2.23 -0.47
C ILE A 48 -5.45 -1.99 0.52
N SER A 49 -5.56 -1.01 1.40
CA SER A 49 -4.48 -0.56 2.29
C SER A 49 -3.90 -1.68 3.15
N ASP A 50 -4.73 -2.54 3.73
CA ASP A 50 -4.28 -3.73 4.49
C ASP A 50 -3.47 -4.72 3.64
N ALA A 51 -3.87 -4.94 2.39
CA ALA A 51 -3.16 -5.83 1.48
C ALA A 51 -1.80 -5.25 1.06
N VAL A 52 -1.71 -3.92 0.93
CA VAL A 52 -0.46 -3.20 0.67
C VAL A 52 0.48 -3.31 1.87
N ASP A 53 -0.01 -3.04 3.08
CA ASP A 53 0.76 -3.16 4.32
C ASP A 53 1.33 -4.58 4.48
N ALA A 54 0.48 -5.61 4.26
CA ALA A 54 0.90 -7.01 4.28
C ALA A 54 1.95 -7.35 3.21
N ALA A 55 1.78 -6.89 1.97
CA ALA A 55 2.72 -7.13 0.87
C ALA A 55 4.09 -6.47 1.11
N LEU A 56 4.13 -5.37 1.87
CA LEU A 56 5.35 -4.68 2.26
C LEU A 56 6.00 -5.28 3.50
N GLY A 57 5.34 -6.24 4.15
CA GLY A 57 5.79 -6.83 5.41
C GLY A 57 5.71 -5.85 6.58
N ILE A 58 4.88 -4.81 6.46
CA ILE A 58 4.69 -3.80 7.48
C ILE A 58 3.65 -4.34 8.44
N ARG A 59 4.13 -4.88 9.55
CA ARG A 59 3.26 -5.16 10.68
C ARG A 59 2.98 -3.83 11.35
N ARG A 60 1.74 -3.34 11.25
CA ARG A 60 1.27 -2.38 12.25
C ARG A 60 1.28 -3.12 13.57
N ASP A 61 2.29 -2.89 14.40
CA ASP A 61 2.24 -3.27 15.81
C ASP A 61 1.12 -2.42 16.42
N LEU A 62 -0.11 -2.92 16.34
CA LEU A 62 -1.26 -2.37 17.06
C LEU A 62 -1.06 -2.75 18.53
N GLY A 63 -0.16 -2.02 19.20
CA GLY A 63 -0.01 -2.01 20.66
C GLY A 63 -1.22 -1.40 21.36
#